data_AF-A0A8S3WQK6-F1
#
_entry.id   AF-A0A8S3WQK6-F1
#
_cell.length_a   1.000
_cell.length_b   1.000
_cell.length_c   1.000
_cell.angle_alpha   90.00
_cell.angle_beta   90.00
_cell.angle_gamma   90.00
#
_symmetry.space_group_name_H-M   'P 1'
#
loop_
_entity.id
_entity.type
_entity.pdbx_description
1 polymer ?
#
loop_
_entity_poly.entity_id
_entity_poly.type
_entity_poly.pdbx_seq_one_letter_code
_entity_poly.pdbx_strand_id
1 'polypeptide(L)'
;MVSIHCFIHRQALVSKTLPQKLLQTLDSAIRIVNYIKSSALNSRLFTLLCEDLDSDHKNLLYHTEVRWLSKGNMLARLYELKEEVILFLQFKEKHDLLTMFKDDSFQWVHSKASTLLNVISFSRLFEAIKNNKLDANLKPDIKPHLQALEDEFRRYYRDIDSESPIWHMTRNPFVVDVLQLPEEVQEEFLEKKADSSMKNDFHLLTFEKFWIKRLPVNSKLACLALRVLIPFSSTYLCEKAFRL
;
A
#
# COMPACT_ATOMS: atom_id res chain seq x y z
N MET A 1 20.14 -11.01 1.31
CA MET A 1 18.91 -11.63 1.84
C MET A 1 17.98 -10.57 2.46
N VAL A 2 17.46 -9.60 1.68
CA VAL A 2 16.59 -8.52 2.20
C VAL A 2 15.63 -7.99 1.11
N SER A 3 14.83 -8.82 0.44
CA SER A 3 13.94 -8.30 -0.63
C SER A 3 12.50 -8.78 -0.65
N ILE A 4 12.10 -9.67 0.26
CA ILE A 4 10.67 -9.95 0.52
C ILE A 4 10.14 -9.01 1.61
N HIS A 5 11.04 -8.42 2.40
CA HIS A 5 10.71 -7.69 3.61
C HIS A 5 10.13 -6.30 3.34
N CYS A 6 10.65 -5.50 2.41
CA CYS A 6 10.29 -4.07 2.31
C CYS A 6 8.84 -3.80 1.88
N PHE A 7 8.26 -4.57 0.95
CA PHE A 7 6.85 -4.38 0.54
C PHE A 7 5.86 -4.90 1.58
N ILE A 8 6.14 -6.06 2.17
CA ILE A 8 5.36 -6.61 3.29
C ILE A 8 5.45 -5.65 4.49
N HIS A 9 6.62 -5.07 4.77
CA HIS A 9 6.80 -4.08 5.83
C HIS A 9 5.98 -2.83 5.59
N ARG A 10 5.95 -2.28 4.37
CA ARG A 10 5.09 -1.12 4.09
C ARG A 10 3.62 -1.43 4.29
N GLN A 11 3.16 -2.58 3.81
CA GLN A 11 1.78 -3.03 4.03
C GLN A 11 1.48 -3.27 5.51
N ALA A 12 2.44 -3.83 6.26
CA ALA A 12 2.33 -4.03 7.69
C ALA A 12 2.32 -2.71 8.46
N LEU A 13 3.19 -1.75 8.13
CA LEU A 13 3.24 -0.42 8.74
C LEU A 13 1.94 0.33 8.47
N VAL A 14 1.44 0.29 7.23
CA VAL A 14 0.11 0.81 6.88
C VAL A 14 -0.97 0.16 7.72
N SER A 15 -0.96 -1.17 7.87
CA SER A 15 -1.98 -1.86 8.66
C SER A 15 -1.98 -1.48 10.15
N LYS A 16 -0.81 -1.13 10.70
CA LYS A 16 -0.67 -0.70 12.11
C LYS A 16 -1.28 0.66 12.38
N THR A 17 -1.36 1.53 11.38
CA THR A 17 -1.75 2.92 11.58
C THR A 17 -3.18 3.21 11.14
N LEU A 18 -3.92 2.18 10.71
CA LEU A 18 -5.29 2.32 10.23
C LEU A 18 -6.22 2.87 11.33
N PRO A 19 -7.20 3.70 10.96
CA PRO A 19 -8.24 4.10 11.88
C PRO A 19 -8.93 2.89 12.51
N GLN A 20 -9.16 2.94 13.83
CA GLN A 20 -9.74 1.84 14.60
C GLN A 20 -11.09 1.36 14.02
N LYS A 21 -11.91 2.28 13.53
CA LYS A 21 -13.20 1.96 12.89
C LYS A 21 -13.05 1.11 11.62
N LEU A 22 -12.00 1.34 10.84
CA LEU A 22 -11.69 0.57 9.64
C LEU A 22 -11.13 -0.82 10.01
N LEU A 23 -10.29 -0.90 11.05
CA LEU A 23 -9.82 -2.19 11.59
C LEU A 23 -10.97 -3.06 12.08
N GLN A 24 -11.88 -2.50 12.88
CA GLN A 24 -13.07 -3.21 13.38
C GLN A 24 -13.98 -3.71 12.25
N THR A 25 -14.13 -2.94 11.18
CA THR A 25 -14.90 -3.36 10.01
C THR A 25 -14.23 -4.50 9.26
N LEU A 26 -12.91 -4.43 9.10
CA LEU A 26 -12.15 -5.50 8.46
C LEU A 26 -12.18 -6.79 9.26
N ASP A 27 -12.08 -6.71 10.59
CA ASP A 27 -12.19 -7.88 11.47
C ASP A 27 -13.60 -8.49 11.40
N SER A 28 -14.63 -7.64 11.37
CA SER A 28 -16.02 -8.04 11.13
C SER A 28 -16.18 -8.77 9.79
N ALA A 29 -15.65 -8.20 8.71
CA ALA A 29 -15.69 -8.80 7.37
C ALA A 29 -14.96 -10.15 7.33
N ILE A 30 -13.78 -10.24 7.96
CA ILE A 30 -13.02 -11.48 8.09
C ILE A 30 -13.84 -12.55 8.83
N ARG A 31 -14.51 -12.21 9.92
CA ARG A 31 -15.35 -13.15 10.68
C ARG A 31 -16.49 -13.69 9.83
N ILE A 32 -17.16 -12.84 9.05
CA ILE A 32 -18.25 -13.23 8.15
C ILE A 32 -17.73 -14.18 7.06
N VAL A 33 -16.65 -13.81 6.37
CA VAL A 33 -16.04 -14.64 5.32
C VAL A 33 -15.58 -15.98 5.88
N ASN A 34 -14.90 -15.98 7.02
CA ASN A 34 -14.43 -17.20 7.67
C ASN A 34 -15.60 -18.09 8.07
N TYR A 35 -16.71 -17.53 8.56
CA TYR A 35 -17.90 -18.32 8.88
C TYR A 35 -18.51 -18.98 7.64
N ILE A 36 -18.73 -18.23 6.55
CA ILE A 36 -19.29 -18.76 5.31
C ILE A 36 -18.38 -19.83 4.73
N LYS A 37 -17.07 -19.64 4.83
CA LYS A 37 -16.06 -20.55 4.27
C LYS A 37 -15.55 -21.62 5.25
N SER A 38 -16.09 -21.67 6.46
CA SER A 38 -15.62 -22.57 7.54
C SER A 38 -15.87 -24.05 7.24
N SER A 39 -16.84 -24.35 6.38
CA SER A 39 -17.16 -25.71 5.97
C SER A 39 -17.45 -25.80 4.47
N ALA A 40 -17.20 -26.99 3.92
CA ALA A 40 -17.51 -27.30 2.52
C ALA A 40 -19.02 -27.15 2.24
N LEU A 41 -19.88 -27.52 3.22
CA LEU A 41 -21.32 -27.36 3.11
C LEU A 41 -21.72 -25.88 3.02
N ASN A 42 -21.23 -25.03 3.92
CA ASN A 42 -21.56 -23.60 3.89
C ASN A 42 -21.07 -22.94 2.60
N SER A 43 -19.87 -23.29 2.14
CA SER A 43 -19.32 -22.77 0.88
C SER A 43 -20.18 -23.17 -0.32
N ARG A 44 -20.63 -24.43 -0.39
CA ARG A 44 -21.52 -24.92 -1.44
C ARG A 44 -22.89 -24.25 -1.41
N LEU A 45 -23.50 -24.16 -0.23
CA LEU A 45 -24.79 -23.50 -0.06
C LEU A 45 -24.73 -22.01 -0.45
N PHE A 46 -23.66 -21.32 -0.07
CA PHE A 46 -23.45 -19.93 -0.47
C PHE A 46 -23.25 -19.81 -1.98
N THR A 47 -22.49 -20.72 -2.60
CA THR A 47 -22.29 -20.73 -4.06
C THR A 47 -23.62 -20.90 -4.80
N LEU A 48 -24.45 -21.87 -4.37
CA LEU A 48 -25.79 -22.10 -4.94
C LEU A 48 -26.67 -20.85 -4.78
N LEU A 49 -26.64 -20.21 -3.61
CA LEU A 49 -27.37 -18.95 -3.40
C LEU A 49 -26.92 -17.85 -4.36
N CYS A 50 -25.61 -17.70 -4.60
CA CYS A 50 -25.09 -16.77 -5.60
C CYS A 50 -25.49 -17.14 -7.04
N GLU A 51 -25.68 -18.43 -7.33
CA GLU A 51 -26.17 -18.90 -8.63
C GLU A 51 -27.65 -18.55 -8.80
N ASP A 52 -28.47 -18.81 -7.78
CA ASP A 52 -29.91 -18.55 -7.78
C ASP A 52 -30.25 -17.05 -7.88
N LEU A 53 -29.42 -16.17 -7.29
CA LEU A 53 -29.57 -14.72 -7.39
C LEU A 53 -28.87 -14.10 -8.61
N ASP A 54 -28.30 -14.92 -9.49
CA ASP A 54 -27.56 -14.49 -10.68
C ASP A 54 -26.42 -13.49 -10.39
N SER A 55 -25.73 -13.66 -9.26
CA SER A 55 -24.65 -12.76 -8.85
C SER A 55 -23.44 -12.83 -9.79
N ASP A 56 -22.76 -11.71 -10.04
CA ASP A 56 -21.50 -11.65 -10.81
C ASP A 56 -20.38 -12.53 -10.23
N HIS A 57 -20.45 -12.80 -8.93
CA HIS A 57 -19.48 -13.60 -8.22
C HIS A 57 -20.13 -14.75 -7.48
N LYS A 58 -19.65 -15.97 -7.71
CA LYS A 58 -20.20 -17.17 -7.06
C LYS A 58 -19.50 -17.54 -5.76
N ASN A 59 -18.43 -16.82 -5.41
CA ASN A 59 -17.57 -17.17 -4.27
C ASN A 59 -16.92 -15.93 -3.62
N LEU A 60 -16.82 -16.00 -2.29
CA LEU A 60 -16.03 -15.08 -1.48
C LEU A 60 -14.54 -15.41 -1.54
N LEU A 61 -13.71 -14.38 -1.49
CA LEU A 61 -12.25 -14.50 -1.46
C LEU A 61 -11.76 -14.77 -0.03
N TYR A 62 -10.82 -15.69 0.15
CA TYR A 62 -10.05 -15.75 1.40
C TYR A 62 -9.13 -14.52 1.48
N HIS A 63 -8.89 -14.06 2.70
CA HIS A 63 -7.76 -13.18 2.97
C HIS A 63 -6.56 -14.04 3.39
N THR A 64 -5.34 -13.62 3.04
CA THR A 64 -4.11 -14.17 3.61
C THR A 64 -3.40 -13.05 4.36
N GLU A 65 -2.93 -13.34 5.57
CA GLU A 65 -2.27 -12.33 6.43
C GLU A 65 -1.05 -11.70 5.77
N VAL A 66 -0.44 -12.42 4.82
CA VAL A 66 0.80 -12.05 4.14
C VAL A 66 0.61 -10.90 3.12
N ARG A 67 -0.62 -10.65 2.64
CA ARG A 67 -0.86 -9.63 1.61
C ARG A 67 -2.06 -8.77 1.95
N TRP A 68 -1.81 -7.52 2.33
CA TRP A 68 -2.84 -6.54 2.66
C TRP A 68 -3.85 -6.30 1.53
N LEU A 69 -3.37 -6.31 0.27
CA LEU A 69 -4.25 -6.22 -0.92
C LEU A 69 -5.32 -7.31 -0.95
N SER A 70 -5.08 -8.47 -0.32
CA SER A 70 -6.09 -9.52 -0.22
C SER A 70 -7.27 -9.12 0.67
N LYS A 71 -7.04 -8.33 1.74
CA LYS A 71 -8.10 -7.83 2.64
C LYS A 71 -8.99 -6.81 1.93
N GLY A 72 -8.40 -5.95 1.10
CA GLY A 72 -9.15 -4.99 0.29
C GLY A 72 -10.04 -5.63 -0.75
N ASN A 73 -9.49 -6.59 -1.52
CA ASN A 73 -10.26 -7.33 -2.52
C ASN A 73 -11.35 -8.20 -1.86
N MET A 74 -11.04 -8.82 -0.72
CA MET A 74 -12.02 -9.59 0.05
C MET A 74 -13.18 -8.71 0.53
N LEU A 75 -12.89 -7.52 1.07
CA LEU A 75 -13.92 -6.59 1.53
C LEU A 75 -14.81 -6.11 0.38
N ALA A 76 -14.21 -5.76 -0.76
CA ALA A 76 -14.96 -5.37 -1.97
C ALA A 76 -15.89 -6.51 -2.42
N ARG A 77 -15.36 -7.73 -2.54
CA ARG A 77 -16.14 -8.92 -2.92
C ARG A 77 -17.29 -9.23 -1.96
N LEU A 78 -17.03 -9.10 -0.66
CA LEU A 78 -18.05 -9.36 0.36
C LEU A 78 -19.24 -8.40 0.22
N TYR A 79 -19.00 -7.16 -0.20
CA TYR A 79 -20.06 -6.18 -0.38
C TYR A 79 -20.75 -6.25 -1.74
N GLU A 80 -20.02 -6.61 -2.80
CA GLU A 80 -20.62 -6.98 -4.09
C GLU A 80 -21.66 -8.09 -3.90
N LEU A 81 -21.43 -8.99 -2.93
CA LEU A 81 -22.34 -10.08 -2.55
C LEU A 81 -23.18 -9.78 -1.30
N LYS A 82 -23.50 -8.51 -1.04
CA LYS A 82 -24.20 -8.11 0.20
C LYS A 82 -25.55 -8.81 0.39
N GLU A 83 -26.29 -9.05 -0.69
CA GLU A 83 -27.67 -9.57 -0.63
C GLU A 83 -27.64 -11.05 -0.28
N GLU A 84 -26.75 -11.79 -0.94
CA GLU A 84 -26.43 -13.19 -0.70
C GLU A 84 -25.92 -13.39 0.73
N VAL A 85 -25.02 -12.52 1.20
CA VAL A 85 -24.49 -12.58 2.57
C VAL A 85 -25.60 -12.37 3.60
N ILE A 86 -26.48 -11.39 3.39
CA ILE A 86 -27.62 -11.14 4.29
C ILE A 86 -28.56 -12.34 4.33
N LEU A 87 -28.97 -12.84 3.17
CA LEU A 87 -29.88 -13.99 3.07
C LEU A 87 -29.27 -15.25 3.66
N PHE A 88 -27.99 -15.51 3.40
CA PHE A 88 -27.27 -16.66 3.94
C PHE A 88 -27.18 -16.60 5.48
N LEU A 89 -26.82 -15.46 6.05
CA LEU A 89 -26.72 -15.29 7.50
C LEU A 89 -28.09 -15.40 8.18
N GLN A 90 -29.16 -14.92 7.53
CA GLN A 90 -30.54 -15.11 8.00
C GLN A 90 -30.94 -16.59 8.00
N PHE A 91 -30.69 -17.30 6.89
CA PHE A 91 -30.97 -18.73 6.77
C PHE A 91 -30.21 -19.58 7.79
N LYS A 92 -29.00 -19.15 8.15
CA LYS A 92 -28.18 -19.82 9.18
C LYS A 92 -28.43 -19.34 10.61
N GLU A 93 -29.40 -18.44 10.81
CA GLU A 93 -29.76 -17.86 12.11
C GLU A 93 -28.56 -17.20 12.83
N LYS A 94 -27.61 -16.64 12.06
CA LYS A 94 -26.42 -15.94 12.58
C LYS A 94 -26.71 -14.47 12.83
N HIS A 95 -27.56 -14.22 13.82
CA HIS A 95 -28.02 -12.88 14.18
C HIS A 95 -26.88 -11.92 14.60
N ASP A 96 -25.84 -12.44 15.24
CA ASP A 96 -24.65 -11.67 15.64
C ASP A 96 -23.89 -11.12 14.41
N LEU A 97 -23.59 -12.00 13.45
CA LEU A 97 -22.91 -11.63 12.21
C LEU A 97 -23.79 -10.76 11.31
N LEU A 98 -25.10 -11.03 11.29
CA LEU A 98 -26.06 -10.24 10.53
C LEU A 98 -26.17 -8.81 11.04
N THR A 99 -26.26 -8.63 12.37
CA THR A 99 -26.31 -7.30 13.00
C THR A 99 -25.04 -6.53 12.72
N MET A 100 -23.89 -7.19 12.85
CA MET A 100 -22.58 -6.63 12.54
C MET A 100 -22.44 -6.18 11.07
N PHE A 101 -22.97 -6.96 10.12
CA PHE A 101 -22.93 -6.63 8.69
C PHE A 101 -23.88 -5.48 8.31
N LYS A 102 -25.00 -5.36 9.03
CA LYS A 102 -25.99 -4.30 8.85
C LYS A 102 -25.67 -3.01 9.60
N ASP A 103 -24.65 -3.01 10.46
CA ASP A 103 -24.22 -1.83 11.20
C ASP A 103 -23.87 -0.68 10.24
N ASP A 104 -24.37 0.53 10.53
CA ASP A 104 -24.13 1.72 9.71
C ASP A 104 -22.63 2.03 9.57
N SER A 105 -21.81 1.63 10.54
CA SER A 105 -20.35 1.71 10.46
C SER A 105 -19.79 0.82 9.37
N PHE A 106 -20.33 -0.38 9.19
CA PHE A 106 -19.91 -1.31 8.13
C PHE A 106 -20.27 -0.74 6.74
N GLN A 107 -21.47 -0.19 6.61
CA GLN A 107 -21.95 0.46 5.38
C GLN A 107 -21.15 1.72 5.04
N TRP A 108 -20.95 2.59 6.04
CA TRP A 108 -20.13 3.79 5.91
C TRP A 108 -18.69 3.43 5.55
N VAL A 109 -18.09 2.47 6.25
CA VAL A 109 -16.73 2.02 5.96
C VAL A 109 -16.67 1.44 4.57
N HIS A 110 -17.55 0.56 4.10
CA HIS A 110 -17.49 0.07 2.71
C HIS A 110 -17.51 1.22 1.68
N SER A 111 -18.44 2.16 1.80
CA SER A 111 -18.58 3.31 0.90
C SER A 111 -17.29 4.13 0.79
N LYS A 112 -16.53 4.16 1.89
CA LYS A 112 -15.27 4.87 2.03
C LYS A 112 -14.06 3.98 1.77
N ALA A 113 -14.14 2.69 2.06
CA ALA A 113 -13.06 1.71 2.09
C ALA A 113 -12.70 1.25 0.69
N SER A 114 -13.64 1.13 -0.24
CA SER A 114 -13.27 0.94 -1.65
C SER A 114 -12.41 2.10 -2.15
N THR A 115 -12.66 3.32 -1.66
CA THR A 115 -11.84 4.50 -1.95
C THR A 115 -10.56 4.52 -1.10
N LEU A 116 -10.64 4.31 0.21
CA LEU A 116 -9.54 4.36 1.17
C LEU A 116 -8.55 3.21 0.97
N LEU A 117 -8.96 1.96 0.78
CA LEU A 117 -8.05 0.84 0.45
C LEU A 117 -7.37 1.04 -0.92
N ASN A 118 -8.09 1.63 -1.88
CA ASN A 118 -7.48 2.04 -3.15
C ASN A 118 -6.51 3.22 -2.97
N VAL A 119 -6.83 4.18 -2.12
CA VAL A 119 -6.04 5.38 -1.79
C VAL A 119 -4.83 5.02 -0.92
N ILE A 120 -4.93 4.08 0.00
CA ILE A 120 -3.84 3.56 0.83
C ILE A 120 -2.69 2.98 -0.02
N SER A 121 -2.91 2.69 -1.30
CA SER A 121 -1.82 2.69 -2.27
C SER A 121 -1.23 4.10 -2.37
N PHE A 122 -0.07 4.35 -1.76
CA PHE A 122 0.63 5.66 -1.73
C PHE A 122 0.57 6.44 -3.04
N SER A 123 0.69 5.75 -4.19
CA SER A 123 0.56 6.36 -5.52
C SER A 123 -0.82 6.96 -5.81
N ARG A 124 -1.90 6.28 -5.43
CA ARG A 124 -3.28 6.71 -5.62
C ARG A 124 -3.71 7.76 -4.60
N LEU A 125 -3.22 7.68 -3.35
CA LEU A 125 -3.40 8.78 -2.38
C LEU A 125 -2.72 10.05 -2.88
N PHE A 126 -1.46 9.96 -3.31
CA PHE A 126 -0.73 11.13 -3.80
C PHE A 126 -1.46 11.80 -4.96
N GLU A 127 -1.95 11.02 -5.93
CA GLU A 127 -2.76 11.53 -7.03
C GLU A 127 -4.13 12.08 -6.57
N ALA A 128 -4.79 11.44 -5.60
CA ALA A 128 -6.07 11.92 -5.07
C ALA A 128 -5.92 13.24 -4.28
N ILE A 129 -4.85 13.39 -3.50
CA ILE A 129 -4.47 14.63 -2.81
C ILE A 129 -4.15 15.71 -3.85
N LYS A 130 -3.26 15.43 -4.80
CA LYS A 130 -2.80 16.37 -5.82
C LYS A 130 -3.96 16.92 -6.66
N ASN A 131 -4.93 16.07 -6.98
CA ASN A 131 -6.08 16.44 -7.79
C ASN A 131 -7.30 16.90 -6.95
N ASN A 132 -7.15 17.06 -5.63
CA ASN A 132 -8.21 17.39 -4.67
C ASN A 132 -9.48 16.52 -4.83
N LYS A 133 -9.31 15.25 -5.21
CA LYS A 133 -10.39 14.27 -5.42
C LYS A 133 -10.83 13.58 -4.13
N LEU A 134 -10.28 14.00 -2.99
CA LEU A 134 -10.60 13.47 -1.68
C LEU A 134 -11.90 14.08 -1.17
N ASP A 135 -12.89 13.22 -0.93
CA ASP A 135 -14.14 13.57 -0.25
C ASP A 135 -13.84 14.34 1.05
N ALA A 136 -14.52 15.47 1.25
CA ALA A 136 -14.34 16.31 2.43
C ALA A 136 -14.56 15.56 3.74
N ASN A 137 -15.44 14.55 3.73
CA ASN A 137 -15.73 13.71 4.89
C ASN A 137 -14.62 12.69 5.20
N LEU A 138 -13.71 12.42 4.25
CA LEU A 138 -12.58 11.49 4.44
C LEU A 138 -11.31 12.17 4.92
N LYS A 139 -11.16 13.47 4.67
CA LYS A 139 -10.01 14.28 5.08
C LYS A 139 -9.69 14.19 6.59
N PRO A 140 -10.67 14.24 7.52
CA PRO A 140 -10.37 14.15 8.95
C PRO A 140 -9.84 12.78 9.39
N ASP A 141 -10.17 11.69 8.68
CA ASP A 141 -9.70 10.34 9.03
C ASP A 141 -8.34 10.01 8.38
N ILE A 142 -8.09 10.55 7.18
CA ILE A 142 -6.85 10.29 6.44
C ILE A 142 -5.67 11.03 7.07
N LYS A 143 -5.86 12.29 7.50
CA LYS A 143 -4.75 13.09 8.03
C LYS A 143 -4.08 12.43 9.25
N PRO A 144 -4.80 11.97 10.28
CA PRO A 144 -4.21 11.23 11.40
C PRO A 144 -3.55 9.92 10.98
N HIS A 145 -4.15 9.19 10.02
CA HIS A 145 -3.57 7.96 9.49
C HIS A 145 -2.21 8.22 8.83
N LEU A 146 -2.10 9.28 8.01
CA LEU A 146 -0.84 9.64 7.36
C LEU A 146 0.23 10.10 8.34
N GLN A 147 -0.17 10.84 9.39
CA GLN A 147 0.74 11.23 10.47
C GLN A 147 1.25 10.00 11.22
N ALA A 148 0.36 9.11 11.65
CA ALA A 148 0.75 7.87 12.33
C ALA A 148 1.63 6.98 11.43
N LEU A 149 1.35 6.95 10.13
CA LEU A 149 2.17 6.24 9.14
C LEU A 149 3.56 6.86 9.05
N GLU A 150 3.66 8.18 8.93
CA GLU A 150 4.93 8.91 8.95
C GLU A 150 5.73 8.60 10.22
N ASP A 151 5.08 8.59 11.38
CA ASP A 151 5.70 8.26 12.67
C ASP A 151 6.25 6.82 12.69
N GLU A 152 5.48 5.84 12.20
CA GLU A 152 5.94 4.45 12.11
C GLU A 152 7.08 4.29 11.08
N PHE A 153 7.10 5.07 9.99
CA PHE A 153 8.24 5.12 9.06
C PHE A 153 9.49 5.70 9.75
N ARG A 154 9.37 6.83 10.46
CA ARG A 154 10.47 7.45 11.22
C ARG A 154 11.01 6.49 12.29
N ARG A 155 10.12 5.74 12.96
CA ARG A 155 10.48 4.73 13.95
C ARG A 155 11.18 3.51 13.34
N TYR A 156 10.70 3.02 12.20
CA TYR A 156 11.24 1.81 11.57
C TYR A 156 12.57 2.10 10.86
N TYR A 157 12.69 3.27 10.22
CA TYR A 157 13.88 3.71 9.50
C TYR A 157 14.61 4.83 10.25
N ARG A 158 14.98 4.57 11.51
CA ARG A 158 15.70 5.55 12.36
C ARG A 158 17.01 6.05 11.78
N ASP A 159 17.64 5.25 10.92
CA ASP A 159 18.92 5.58 10.30
C ASP A 159 18.78 6.46 9.04
N ILE A 160 17.54 6.73 8.59
CA ILE A 160 17.27 7.63 7.47
C ILE A 160 16.97 9.02 8.02
N ASP A 161 17.96 9.90 7.92
CA ASP A 161 17.81 11.32 8.23
C ASP A 161 17.21 12.07 7.03
N SER A 162 15.94 12.50 7.17
CA SER A 162 15.18 13.24 6.15
C SER A 162 15.68 14.66 5.92
N GLU A 163 16.54 15.17 6.79
CA GLU A 163 17.19 16.48 6.65
C GLU A 163 18.64 16.36 6.15
N SER A 164 19.14 15.13 5.97
CA SER A 164 20.51 14.93 5.51
C SER A 164 20.69 15.41 4.06
N PRO A 165 21.85 15.97 3.71
CA PRO A 165 22.18 16.32 2.33
C PRO A 165 22.07 15.13 1.37
N ILE A 166 22.35 13.91 1.85
CA ILE A 166 22.22 12.66 1.08
C ILE A 166 20.74 12.36 0.75
N TRP A 167 19.82 12.59 1.69
CA TRP A 167 18.38 12.45 1.46
C TRP A 167 17.90 13.44 0.39
N HIS A 168 18.25 14.72 0.54
CA HIS A 168 17.88 15.74 -0.44
C HIS A 168 18.48 15.47 -1.82
N MET A 169 19.72 14.98 -1.88
CA MET A 169 20.41 14.63 -3.12
C MET A 169 19.73 13.46 -3.81
N THR A 170 19.32 12.45 -3.03
CA THR A 170 18.58 11.31 -3.54
C THR A 170 17.23 11.73 -4.12
N ARG A 171 16.54 12.70 -3.49
CA ARG A 171 15.25 13.21 -3.97
C ARG A 171 15.36 14.09 -5.20
N ASN A 172 16.36 14.97 -5.23
CA ASN A 172 16.63 15.84 -6.36
C ASN A 172 18.12 16.23 -6.37
N PRO A 173 18.94 15.60 -7.21
CA PRO A 173 20.38 15.84 -7.24
C PRO A 173 20.74 17.23 -7.80
N PHE A 174 19.80 17.98 -8.40
CA PHE A 174 20.11 19.27 -9.03
C PHE A 174 19.97 20.47 -8.10
N VAL A 175 19.33 20.31 -6.94
CA VAL A 175 19.08 21.42 -5.98
C VAL A 175 20.02 21.41 -4.78
N VAL A 176 20.75 20.32 -4.55
CA VAL A 176 21.64 20.17 -3.39
C VAL A 176 22.98 20.83 -3.65
N ASP A 177 23.49 21.58 -2.68
CA ASP A 177 24.85 22.12 -2.75
C ASP A 177 25.88 20.99 -2.62
N VAL A 178 26.86 20.97 -3.52
CA VAL A 178 27.92 19.96 -3.55
C VAL A 178 28.70 19.96 -2.25
N LEU A 179 28.93 21.13 -1.65
CA LEU A 179 29.71 21.28 -0.42
C LEU A 179 29.04 20.64 0.79
N GLN A 180 27.74 20.34 0.72
CA GLN A 180 27.02 19.65 1.79
C GLN A 180 27.16 18.12 1.72
N LEU A 181 27.74 17.59 0.64
CA LEU A 181 27.95 16.15 0.47
C LEU A 181 29.34 15.72 0.97
N PRO A 182 29.54 14.43 1.32
CA PRO A 182 30.86 13.90 1.66
C PRO A 182 31.88 14.18 0.55
N GLU A 183 33.09 14.64 0.90
CA GLU A 183 34.15 15.01 -0.06
C GLU A 183 34.40 13.92 -1.11
N GLU A 184 34.35 12.66 -0.69
CA GLU A 184 34.56 11.46 -1.49
C GLU A 184 33.61 11.30 -2.69
N VAL A 185 32.49 12.02 -2.71
CA VAL A 185 31.48 11.99 -3.79
C VAL A 185 31.31 13.34 -4.49
N GLN A 186 31.98 14.40 -4.03
CA GLN A 186 31.77 15.76 -4.56
C GLN A 186 32.21 15.89 -6.02
N GLU A 187 33.39 15.37 -6.37
CA GLU A 187 33.89 15.37 -7.76
C GLU A 187 32.94 14.60 -8.69
N GLU A 188 32.58 13.38 -8.30
CA GLU A 188 31.62 12.55 -9.04
C GLU A 188 30.28 13.28 -9.22
N PHE A 189 29.79 13.95 -8.18
CA PHE A 189 28.52 14.67 -8.23
C PHE A 189 28.57 15.90 -9.15
N LEU A 190 29.69 16.62 -9.20
CA LEU A 190 29.89 17.76 -10.10
C LEU A 190 29.90 17.32 -11.56
N GLU A 191 30.62 16.25 -11.89
CA GLU A 191 30.64 15.68 -13.23
C GLU A 191 29.22 15.26 -13.67
N LYS A 192 28.48 14.62 -12.77
CA LYS A 192 27.10 14.18 -13.02
C LYS A 192 26.13 15.36 -13.16
N LYS A 193 26.32 16.45 -12.42
CA LYS A 193 25.52 17.68 -12.56
C LYS A 193 25.77 18.41 -13.87
N ALA A 194 27.00 18.38 -14.38
CA ALA A 194 27.38 18.97 -15.65
C ALA A 194 26.85 18.17 -16.85
N ASP A 195 26.52 16.89 -16.65
CA ASP A 195 25.94 16.03 -17.67
C ASP A 195 24.47 16.41 -17.98
N SER A 196 24.29 17.10 -19.10
CA SER A 196 22.97 17.46 -19.64
C SER A 196 22.04 16.25 -19.85
N SER A 197 22.58 15.06 -20.10
CA SER A 197 21.80 13.83 -20.23
C SER A 197 21.19 13.39 -18.90
N MET A 198 21.86 13.67 -17.77
CA MET A 198 21.34 13.36 -16.44
C MET A 198 20.11 14.20 -16.11
N LYS A 199 20.14 15.48 -16.46
CA LYS A 199 18.99 16.38 -16.26
C LYS A 199 17.79 15.96 -17.12
N ASN A 200 18.04 15.59 -18.37
CA ASN A 200 17.00 15.08 -19.26
C ASN A 200 16.38 13.77 -18.72
N ASP A 201 17.21 12.83 -18.29
CA ASP A 201 16.75 11.57 -17.72
C ASP A 201 15.94 11.76 -16.43
N PHE A 202 16.27 12.74 -15.60
CA PHE A 202 15.52 13.03 -14.38
C PHE A 202 14.09 13.49 -14.65
N HIS A 203 13.87 14.18 -15.78
CA HIS A 203 12.53 14.60 -16.20
C HIS A 203 11.75 13.51 -16.94
N LEU A 204 12.44 12.60 -17.64
CA LEU A 204 11.82 11.58 -18.49
C LEU A 204 11.56 10.26 -17.78
N LEU A 205 12.35 9.92 -16.76
CA LEU A 205 12.27 8.63 -16.07
C LEU A 205 11.49 8.76 -14.77
N THR A 206 10.87 7.65 -14.34
CA THR A 206 10.39 7.55 -12.95
C THR A 206 11.58 7.58 -12.00
N PHE A 207 11.33 8.00 -10.77
CA PHE A 207 12.34 8.17 -9.73
C PHE A 207 13.22 6.92 -9.53
N GLU A 208 12.61 5.74 -9.53
CA GLU A 208 13.31 4.46 -9.39
C GLU A 208 14.16 4.18 -10.64
N LYS A 209 13.59 4.35 -11.84
CA LYS A 209 14.28 4.11 -13.11
C LYS A 209 15.46 5.05 -13.31
N PHE A 210 15.35 6.29 -12.84
CA PHE A 210 16.43 7.28 -12.86
C PHE A 210 17.65 6.75 -12.12
N TRP A 211 17.50 6.37 -10.84
CA TRP A 211 18.60 5.88 -10.01
C TRP A 211 19.12 4.52 -10.46
N ILE A 212 18.25 3.61 -10.92
CA ILE A 212 18.66 2.29 -11.45
C ILE A 212 19.57 2.43 -12.67
N LYS A 213 19.28 3.36 -13.58
CA LYS A 213 20.12 3.63 -14.76
C LYS A 213 21.53 4.11 -14.37
N ARG A 214 21.75 4.59 -13.14
CA ARG A 214 23.04 5.08 -12.62
C ARG A 214 23.80 4.06 -11.77
N LEU A 215 23.20 2.91 -11.46
CA LEU A 215 23.82 1.82 -10.68
C LEU A 215 25.00 1.09 -11.35
N PRO A 216 25.03 0.85 -12.67
CA PRO A 216 26.04 -0.04 -13.27
C PRO A 216 27.46 0.54 -13.27
N VAL A 217 27.60 1.85 -13.06
CA VAL A 217 28.89 2.51 -12.93
C VAL A 217 29.26 2.45 -11.45
N ASN A 218 30.53 2.21 -11.11
CA ASN A 218 31.06 2.10 -9.74
C ASN A 218 30.95 3.44 -8.97
N SER A 219 29.71 3.91 -8.82
CA SER A 219 29.28 5.25 -8.47
C SER A 219 29.00 5.27 -6.98
N LYS A 220 29.90 5.93 -6.23
CA LYS A 220 29.70 6.11 -4.79
C LYS A 220 28.44 6.95 -4.55
N LEU A 221 28.18 7.91 -5.44
CA LEU A 221 26.95 8.69 -5.46
C LEU A 221 25.69 7.82 -5.57
N ALA A 222 25.66 6.87 -6.52
CA ALA A 222 24.52 5.96 -6.68
C ALA A 222 24.38 5.00 -5.49
N CYS A 223 25.50 4.58 -4.87
CA CYS A 223 25.49 3.79 -3.63
C CYS A 223 24.88 4.57 -2.45
N LEU A 224 25.20 5.86 -2.29
CA LEU A 224 24.58 6.71 -1.27
C LEU A 224 23.07 6.88 -1.51
N ALA A 225 22.67 7.12 -2.76
CA ALA A 225 21.26 7.18 -3.14
C ALA A 225 20.55 5.84 -2.85
N LEU A 226 21.19 4.71 -3.13
CA LEU A 226 20.63 3.40 -2.82
C LEU A 226 20.42 3.16 -1.32
N ARG A 227 21.30 3.65 -0.45
CA ARG A 227 21.08 3.52 1.01
C ARG A 227 19.78 4.19 1.45
N VAL A 228 19.40 5.27 0.77
CA VAL A 228 18.11 5.94 0.96
C VAL A 228 16.97 5.20 0.25
N LEU A 229 17.18 4.61 -0.94
CA LEU A 229 16.13 4.01 -1.80
C LEU A 229 15.84 2.53 -1.56
N ILE A 230 16.82 1.72 -1.14
CA ILE A 230 16.67 0.29 -0.87
C ILE A 230 15.59 -0.01 0.17
N PRO A 231 15.46 0.77 1.27
CA PRO A 231 14.30 0.73 2.16
C PRO A 231 12.94 0.76 1.44
N PHE A 232 12.93 1.25 0.21
CA PHE A 232 11.75 1.68 -0.52
C PHE A 232 11.53 1.02 -1.89
N SER A 233 12.35 0.05 -2.33
CA SER A 233 12.25 -0.53 -3.67
C SER A 233 11.14 -1.60 -3.83
N SER A 234 10.58 -1.73 -5.04
CA SER A 234 9.47 -2.64 -5.38
C SER A 234 9.94 -4.00 -5.90
N THR A 235 9.06 -5.00 -5.79
CA THR A 235 9.30 -6.44 -6.04
C THR A 235 9.91 -6.79 -7.42
N TYR A 236 9.62 -6.01 -8.46
CA TYR A 236 9.97 -6.35 -9.85
C TYR A 236 11.48 -6.37 -10.15
N LEU A 237 12.28 -5.52 -9.49
CA LEU A 237 13.71 -5.41 -9.76
C LEU A 237 14.55 -6.46 -9.04
N CYS A 238 14.02 -7.04 -7.97
CA CYS A 238 14.68 -8.12 -7.25
C CYS A 238 14.49 -9.47 -7.97
N GLU A 239 13.31 -9.72 -8.55
CA GLU A 239 13.07 -10.97 -9.32
C GLU A 239 13.99 -11.11 -10.54
N LYS A 240 14.43 -10.00 -11.15
CA LYS A 240 15.34 -10.02 -12.29
C LYS A 240 16.81 -10.23 -11.91
N ALA A 241 17.21 -9.82 -10.71
CA ALA A 241 18.58 -9.96 -10.20
C ALA A 241 18.90 -11.37 -9.68
N PHE A 242 17.88 -12.18 -9.35
CA PHE A 242 18.03 -13.58 -8.91
C PHE A 242 17.79 -14.61 -10.02
N ARG A 243 17.79 -14.19 -11.30
CA ARG A 243 17.77 -15.08 -12.48
C ARG A 243 19.11 -15.16 -13.22
N LEU A 244 20.19 -14.66 -12.62
CA LEU A 244 21.58 -14.85 -13.07
C LEU A 244 22.38 -15.49 -11.94
#